data_AF-A0A4V3VKU4-F1
#
_entry.id   AF-A0A4V3VKU4-F1
#
_cell.length_a   1.000
_cell.length_b   1.000
_cell.length_c   1.000
_cell.angle_alpha   90.00
_cell.angle_beta   90.00
_cell.angle_gamma   90.00
#
_symmetry.space_group_name_H-M   'P 1'
#
loop_
_entity.id
_entity.type
_entity.pdbx_description
1 polymer ?
#
loop_
_entity_poly.entity_id
_entity_poly.type
_entity_poly.pdbx_seq_one_letter_code
_entity_poly.pdbx_strand_id
1 'polypeptide(L)' 'MVMATSEQLRSDRRGRMTVRPVESVPPTATVRHVDQLEADALEAFLELVSGNRSRDVDETTLEPGEVVVFTEYYRLERP' A
#
# COMPACT_ATOMS: atom_id res chain seq x y z
N MET A 1 6.80 -29.03 -23.10
CA MET A 1 7.62 -28.26 -22.13
C MET A 1 6.73 -27.14 -21.61
N VAL A 2 6.21 -27.26 -20.39
CA VAL A 2 5.27 -26.29 -19.79
C VAL A 2 6.02 -25.57 -18.67
N MET A 3 6.68 -24.47 -19.01
CA MET A 3 7.50 -23.64 -18.11
C MET A 3 7.20 -22.16 -18.43
N ALA A 4 5.96 -21.73 -18.25
CA ALA A 4 5.58 -20.34 -18.50
C ALA A 4 4.61 -19.75 -17.46
N THR A 5 3.94 -20.57 -16.65
CA THR A 5 2.99 -20.09 -15.64
C THR A 5 3.62 -19.88 -14.26
N SER A 6 4.77 -20.50 -13.98
CA SER A 6 5.40 -20.48 -12.65
C SER A 6 6.10 -19.17 -12.32
N GLU A 7 6.58 -18.41 -13.31
CA GLU A 7 7.24 -17.11 -13.09
C GLU A 7 6.22 -16.00 -12.86
N GLN A 8 5.09 -16.01 -13.58
CA GLN A 8 3.99 -15.06 -13.36
C GLN A 8 3.35 -15.22 -11.98
N LEU A 9 3.19 -16.45 -11.48
CA LEU A 9 2.69 -16.72 -10.12
C LEU A 9 3.69 -16.35 -9.00
N ARG A 10 4.98 -16.26 -9.30
CA ARG A 10 5.99 -15.82 -8.32
C ARG A 10 6.05 -14.30 -8.19
N SER A 11 5.85 -13.57 -9.28
CA SER A 11 5.67 -12.11 -9.22
C SER A 11 4.39 -11.73 -8.49
N ASP A 12 3.31 -12.48 -8.65
CA ASP A 12 2.02 -12.19 -7.98
C ASP A 12 2.03 -12.40 -6.44
N ARG A 13 3.09 -13.01 -5.91
CA ARG A 13 3.33 -13.16 -4.45
C ARG A 13 4.31 -12.14 -3.88
N ARG A 14 4.89 -11.26 -4.71
CA ARG A 14 5.53 -10.04 -4.19
C ARG A 14 4.41 -9.25 -3.52
N GLY A 15 4.60 -8.91 -2.25
CA GLY A 15 3.52 -8.49 -1.38
C GLY A 15 2.76 -7.34 -2.02
N ARG A 16 1.51 -7.57 -2.41
CA ARG A 16 0.63 -6.49 -2.84
C ARG A 16 0.30 -5.63 -1.62
N MET A 17 0.19 -4.33 -1.83
CA MET A 17 -0.27 -3.37 -0.84
C MET A 17 -1.73 -3.06 -1.14
N THR A 18 -2.53 -3.02 -0.09
CA THR A 18 -3.89 -2.49 -0.10
C THR A 18 -4.01 -1.41 0.98
N VAL A 19 -5.11 -0.66 0.94
CA VAL A 19 -5.42 0.35 1.94
C VAL A 19 -6.84 0.15 2.45
N ARG A 20 -7.05 0.43 3.73
CA ARG A 20 -8.40 0.49 4.30
C ARG A 20 -8.59 1.73 5.18
N PRO A 21 -9.79 2.31 5.21
CA PRO A 21 -10.13 3.34 6.17
C PRO A 21 -10.16 2.75 7.59
N VAL A 22 -9.73 3.53 8.57
CA VAL A 22 -9.78 3.17 10.00
C VAL A 22 -10.33 4.33 10.83
N GLU A 23 -11.11 4.02 11.85
CA GLU A 23 -11.70 5.04 12.72
C GLU A 23 -10.72 5.53 13.80
N SER A 24 -9.67 4.76 14.07
CA SER A 24 -8.66 5.08 15.08
C SER A 24 -7.28 4.56 14.70
N VAL A 25 -6.26 5.26 15.18
CA VAL A 25 -4.86 4.94 14.95
C VAL A 25 -4.33 4.10 16.12
N PRO A 26 -3.78 2.90 15.87
CA PRO A 26 -3.12 2.12 16.92
C PRO A 26 -1.92 2.89 17.51
N PRO A 27 -1.66 2.82 18.82
CA PRO A 27 -0.54 3.53 19.45
C PRO A 27 0.84 3.07 18.97
N THR A 28 0.91 1.89 18.34
CA THR A 28 2.14 1.31 17.78
C THR A 28 2.30 1.59 16.28
N ALA A 29 1.35 2.31 15.66
CA ALA A 29 1.41 2.58 14.23
C ALA A 29 2.33 3.78 13.95
N THR A 30 3.12 3.67 12.88
CA THR A 30 3.76 4.84 12.28
C THR A 30 2.69 5.67 11.58
N VAL A 31 2.63 6.96 11.89
CA VAL A 31 1.67 7.88 11.29
C VAL A 31 2.41 8.85 10.40
N ARG A 32 1.94 9.01 9.17
CA ARG A 32 2.45 10.00 8.21
C ARG A 32 1.28 10.79 7.63
N HIS A 33 1.44 12.09 7.49
CA HIS A 33 0.42 12.92 6.84
C HIS A 33 0.60 12.89 5.32
N VAL A 34 -0.49 13.05 4.57
CA VAL A 34 -0.46 13.04 3.10
C VAL A 34 0.54 14.05 2.51
N ASP A 35 0.73 15.19 3.16
CA ASP A 35 1.63 16.28 2.75
C ASP A 35 3.10 16.01 3.07
N GLN A 36 3.36 14.96 3.85
CA GLN A 36 4.69 14.43 4.15
C GLN A 36 5.08 13.29 3.20
N LEU A 37 4.20 12.89 2.28
CA LEU A 37 4.52 11.90 1.26
C LEU A 37 5.30 12.56 0.12
N GLU A 38 6.41 11.92 -0.25
CA GLU A 38 7.09 12.23 -1.50
C GLU A 38 6.18 11.93 -2.70
N ALA A 39 6.42 12.58 -3.84
CA ALA A 39 5.54 12.50 -5.01
C ALA A 39 5.19 11.06 -5.42
N ASP A 40 6.17 10.17 -5.46
CA ASP A 40 5.98 8.76 -5.82
C ASP A 40 5.11 8.00 -4.79
N ALA A 41 5.29 8.29 -3.49
CA ALA A 41 4.51 7.69 -2.42
C ALA A 41 3.09 8.25 -2.38
N LEU A 42 2.92 9.54 -2.69
CA LEU A 42 1.62 10.19 -2.82
C LEU A 42 0.82 9.61 -3.99
N GLU A 43 1.43 9.46 -5.16
CA GLU A 43 0.78 8.84 -6.31
C GLU A 43 0.34 7.40 -5.99
N ALA A 44 1.23 6.60 -5.41
CA ALA A 44 0.93 5.24 -4.96
C ALA A 44 -0.25 5.22 -3.97
N PHE A 45 -0.26 6.12 -2.98
CA PHE A 45 -1.34 6.22 -2.00
C PHE A 45 -2.68 6.58 -2.64
N LEU A 46 -2.70 7.57 -3.54
CA LEU A 46 -3.93 8.01 -4.22
C LEU A 46 -4.50 6.91 -5.12
N GLU A 47 -3.66 6.13 -5.80
CA GLU A 47 -4.10 4.96 -6.57
C GLU A 47 -4.75 3.88 -5.71
N LEU A 48 -4.18 3.62 -4.52
CA LEU A 48 -4.71 2.66 -3.55
C LEU A 48 -6.06 3.12 -3.00
N VAL A 49 -6.19 4.39 -2.59
CA VAL A 49 -7.45 4.96 -2.06
C VAL A 49 -8.54 5.00 -3.12
N SER A 50 -8.18 5.29 -4.38
CA SER A 50 -9.14 5.29 -5.49
C SER A 50 -9.67 3.89 -5.84
N GLY A 51 -9.18 2.84 -5.17
CA GLY A 51 -9.56 1.45 -5.43
C GLY A 51 -9.12 0.95 -6.81
N ASN A 52 -8.25 1.70 -7.48
CA ASN A 52 -7.93 1.46 -8.88
C ASN A 52 -7.02 0.23 -9.03
N ARG A 53 -6.05 0.05 -8.12
CA ARG A 53 -5.09 -1.08 -8.14
C ARG A 53 -4.49 -1.37 -6.76
N SER A 54 -4.18 -2.63 -6.51
CA SER A 54 -3.15 -3.03 -5.53
C SER A 54 -1.76 -2.77 -6.12
N ARG A 55 -0.82 -2.28 -5.32
CA ARG A 55 0.54 -1.94 -5.78
C ARG A 55 1.59 -2.85 -5.16
N ASP A 56 2.70 -3.12 -5.83
CA ASP A 56 3.77 -3.91 -5.22
C ASP A 56 4.46 -3.10 -4.11
N VAL A 57 4.63 -3.71 -2.93
CA VAL A 57 5.27 -3.06 -1.77
C VAL A 57 6.68 -2.58 -2.10
N ASP A 58 7.39 -3.28 -3.00
CA ASP A 58 8.77 -2.93 -3.39
C ASP A 58 8.84 -1.70 -4.33
N GLU A 59 7.70 -1.23 -4.86
CA GLU A 59 7.61 -0.09 -5.79
C GLU A 59 7.27 1.24 -5.10
N THR A 60 7.16 1.24 -3.77
CA THR A 60 6.80 2.42 -2.99
C THR A 60 7.55 2.44 -1.66
N THR A 61 7.73 3.63 -1.08
CA THR A 61 8.28 3.82 0.27
C THR A 61 7.21 3.77 1.36
N LEU A 62 5.99 3.40 0.99
CA LEU A 62 4.89 3.15 1.91
C LEU A 62 5.08 1.80 2.60
N GLU A 63 4.91 1.76 3.92
CA GLU A 63 5.11 0.54 4.70
C GLU A 63 3.80 -0.10 5.16
N PRO A 64 3.67 -1.44 5.14
CA PRO A 64 2.50 -2.10 5.71
C PRO A 64 2.38 -1.82 7.21
N GLY A 65 1.17 -1.50 7.67
CA GLY A 65 0.87 -1.13 9.05
C GLY A 65 1.01 0.37 9.33
N GLU A 66 1.62 1.13 8.42
CA GLU A 66 1.63 2.58 8.48
C GLU A 66 0.22 3.14 8.25
N VAL A 67 -0.08 4.26 8.91
CA VAL A 67 -1.33 4.99 8.78
C VAL A 67 -1.08 6.35 8.14
N VAL A 68 -1.71 6.57 6.99
CA VAL A 68 -1.67 7.84 6.29
C VAL A 68 -2.89 8.69 6.70
N VAL A 69 -2.63 9.92 7.13
CA VAL A 69 -3.66 10.91 7.48
C VAL A 69 -4.01 11.75 6.25
N PHE A 70 -5.27 11.66 5.80
CA PHE A 70 -5.83 12.47 4.71
C PHE A 70 -7.09 13.18 5.21
N THR A 71 -8.21 13.09 4.48
CA THR A 71 -9.54 13.42 4.98
C THR A 71 -9.99 12.46 6.08
N GLU A 72 -9.47 11.23 6.06
CA GLU A 72 -9.68 10.17 7.05
C GLU A 72 -8.34 9.46 7.31
N TYR A 73 -8.32 8.51 8.24
CA TYR A 73 -7.15 7.66 8.49
C TYR A 73 -7.18 6.43 7.61
N TYR A 74 -6.07 6.16 6.92
CA TYR A 74 -5.92 5.05 6.01
C TYR A 74 -4.77 4.15 6.45
N ARG A 75 -5.06 2.90 6.77
CA ARG A 75 -4.04 1.91 7.14
C ARG A 75 -3.61 1.11 5.92
N LEU A 76 -2.31 1.02 5.71
CA LEU A 76 -1.69 0.20 4.68
C LEU A 76 -1.60 -1.25 5.14
N GLU A 77 -1.95 -2.19 4.26
CA GLU A 77 -2.01 -3.61 4.57
C GLU A 77 -1.35 -4.45 3.47
N ARG A 78 -0.82 -5.61 3.88
CA ARG A 78 -0.59 -6.72 2.95
C ARG A 78 -1.87 -7.58 2.93
N PRO A 79 -2.26 -8.15 1.78
CA PRO A 79 -3.38 -9.09 1.71
C PRO A 79 -3.14 -10.34 2.56
#